data_AF-A0A969WS19-F1
#
_entry.id   AF-A0A969WS19-F1
#
_cell.length_a   1.000
_cell.length_b   1.000
_cell.length_c   1.000
_cell.angle_alpha   90.00
_cell.angle_beta   90.00
_cell.angle_gamma   90.00
#
_symmetry.space_group_name_H-M   'P 1'
#
loop_
_entity.id
_entity.type
_entity.pdbx_description
1 polymer ?
#
loop_
_entity_poly.entity_id
_entity_poly.type
_entity_poly.pdbx_seq_one_letter_code
_entity_poly.pdbx_strand_id
1 'polypeptide(L)'
;MNKKYLLLAFAVLFSVWSFSQSTDFNHQIGLSVKASTNGIGADLYYRPTNKLAIKVGAEYLSFNLSSDRIEGFIGENPNVIVSNPYGSDIVFNTEGNFKTGALSVAVGYQPFKLFYVTAGLGKSLFSSDITGITATDIMFEGKDVPTIGMVNPIIYKDDIGPFVIDIDYKNSIIPYVGIGLGSFVPQNKRVSFALELGAYYVGSFTLMHTMPTGINAANIDNGPNVTQEHKDMFFDEINAEVTKLYNDVDREVGVVIDDINNKLERYKFYPVLKLTIGFNAFSF
;
A
#
# COMPACT_ATOMS: atom_id res chain seq x y z
N MET A 1 -21.08 -26.22 -27.44
CA MET A 1 -21.75 -25.87 -26.17
C MET A 1 -21.00 -24.70 -25.54
N ASN A 2 -21.66 -23.56 -25.31
CA ASN A 2 -21.00 -22.32 -24.88
C ASN A 2 -20.40 -22.51 -23.46
N LYS A 3 -19.13 -22.12 -23.23
CA LYS A 3 -18.41 -22.34 -21.95
C LYS A 3 -19.20 -21.87 -20.71
N LYS A 4 -20.03 -20.84 -20.88
CA LYS A 4 -20.93 -20.28 -19.86
C LYS A 4 -22.02 -21.27 -19.39
N TYR A 5 -22.60 -22.04 -20.31
CA TYR A 5 -23.63 -23.04 -19.96
C TYR A 5 -23.04 -24.30 -19.34
N LEU A 6 -21.79 -24.64 -19.68
CA LEU A 6 -21.07 -25.76 -19.08
C LEU A 6 -20.67 -25.46 -17.63
N LEU A 7 -20.24 -24.23 -17.33
CA LEU A 7 -20.01 -23.74 -15.97
C LEU A 7 -21.30 -23.67 -15.14
N LEU A 8 -22.40 -23.20 -15.73
CA LEU A 8 -23.71 -23.16 -15.07
C LEU A 8 -24.21 -24.58 -14.76
N ALA A 9 -24.06 -25.52 -15.69
CA ALA A 9 -24.41 -26.93 -15.48
C ALA A 9 -23.54 -27.58 -14.40
N PHE A 10 -22.24 -27.27 -14.34
CA PHE A 10 -21.35 -27.73 -13.26
C PHE A 10 -21.75 -27.14 -11.90
N ALA A 11 -22.11 -25.86 -11.84
CA ALA A 11 -22.55 -25.20 -10.61
C ALA A 11 -23.88 -25.77 -10.09
N VAL A 12 -24.82 -26.07 -10.99
CA VAL A 12 -26.09 -26.73 -10.65
C VAL A 12 -25.86 -28.19 -10.24
N LEU A 13 -25.00 -28.94 -10.93
CA LEU A 13 -24.71 -30.33 -10.56
C LEU A 13 -23.97 -30.44 -9.20
N PHE A 14 -23.08 -29.50 -8.87
CA PHE A 14 -22.44 -29.45 -7.55
C PHE A 14 -23.38 -29.00 -6.43
N SER A 15 -24.40 -28.18 -6.73
CA SER A 15 -25.38 -27.78 -5.73
C SER A 15 -26.28 -28.95 -5.33
N VAL A 16 -26.74 -29.78 -6.28
CA VAL A 16 -27.62 -30.92 -5.96
C VAL A 16 -26.92 -31.98 -5.08
N TRP A 17 -25.61 -32.20 -5.25
CA TRP A 17 -24.85 -33.17 -4.44
C TRP A 17 -24.53 -32.67 -3.03
N SER A 18 -24.54 -31.35 -2.79
CA SER A 18 -24.19 -30.77 -1.49
C SER A 18 -25.36 -30.75 -0.50
N PHE A 19 -26.60 -30.84 -0.98
CA PHE A 19 -27.80 -30.82 -0.12
C PHE A 19 -28.28 -32.21 0.35
N SER A 20 -27.73 -33.31 -0.17
CA SER A 20 -28.23 -34.67 0.13
C SER A 20 -27.57 -35.37 1.34
N GLN A 21 -26.82 -34.65 2.18
CA GLN A 21 -26.22 -35.21 3.40
C GLN A 21 -26.57 -34.38 4.64
N SER A 22 -27.86 -34.25 4.99
CA SER A 22 -28.26 -33.85 6.34
C SER A 22 -28.31 -35.09 7.25
N THR A 23 -27.15 -35.53 7.72
CA THR A 23 -27.10 -36.15 9.05
C THR A 23 -27.21 -35.03 10.08
N ASP A 24 -27.90 -35.27 11.20
CA ASP A 24 -28.10 -34.32 12.31
C ASP A 24 -26.83 -33.49 12.58
N PHE A 25 -26.82 -32.25 12.09
CA PHE A 25 -25.72 -31.32 12.29
C PHE A 25 -26.29 -30.07 12.94
N ASN A 26 -25.87 -29.81 14.17
CA ASN A 26 -26.24 -28.59 14.86
C ASN A 26 -25.49 -27.42 14.21
N HIS A 27 -26.25 -26.44 13.76
CA HIS A 27 -25.75 -25.19 13.22
C HIS A 27 -24.90 -24.52 14.29
N GLN A 28 -23.83 -23.85 13.87
CA GLN A 28 -22.87 -23.23 14.81
C GLN A 28 -22.66 -21.77 14.49
N ILE A 29 -22.70 -20.94 15.52
CA ILE A 29 -22.34 -19.52 15.45
C ILE A 29 -21.23 -19.28 16.45
N GLY A 30 -20.25 -18.47 16.06
CA GLY A 30 -19.16 -18.12 16.94
C GLY A 30 -18.29 -17.02 16.38
N LEU A 31 -17.16 -16.84 17.05
CA LEU A 31 -16.19 -15.80 16.71
C LEU A 31 -14.86 -16.45 16.35
N SER A 32 -14.07 -15.80 15.51
CA SER A 32 -12.66 -16.13 15.35
C SER A 32 -11.81 -14.90 15.46
N VAL A 33 -10.62 -15.05 16.03
CA VAL A 33 -9.54 -14.06 15.97
C VAL A 33 -8.54 -14.51 14.91
N LYS A 34 -8.01 -13.55 14.15
CA LYS A 34 -7.06 -13.81 13.07
C LYS A 34 -5.88 -12.87 13.13
N ALA A 35 -4.72 -13.38 12.75
CA ALA A 35 -3.53 -12.61 12.50
C ALA A 35 -3.02 -13.00 11.11
N SER A 36 -2.81 -12.03 10.24
CA SER A 36 -2.38 -12.24 8.87
C SER A 36 -1.31 -11.23 8.48
N THR A 37 -0.69 -11.42 7.32
CA THR A 37 0.16 -10.40 6.69
C THR A 37 -0.62 -9.13 6.32
N ASN A 38 -1.95 -9.17 6.37
CA ASN A 38 -2.86 -8.04 6.18
C ASN A 38 -3.32 -7.42 7.53
N GLY A 39 -2.92 -8.01 8.66
CA GLY A 39 -3.12 -7.46 9.99
C GLY A 39 -3.82 -8.37 10.99
N ILE A 40 -4.24 -7.78 12.11
CA ILE A 40 -4.90 -8.50 13.20
C ILE A 40 -6.38 -8.15 13.17
N GLY A 41 -7.23 -9.13 13.46
CA GLY A 41 -8.67 -8.96 13.29
C GLY A 41 -9.52 -10.03 13.94
N ALA A 42 -10.81 -9.94 13.67
CA ALA A 42 -11.81 -10.91 14.11
C ALA A 42 -12.91 -11.10 13.08
N ASP A 43 -13.55 -12.27 13.13
CA ASP A 43 -14.71 -12.62 12.30
C ASP A 43 -15.85 -13.14 13.19
N LEU A 44 -17.07 -12.80 12.80
CA LEU A 44 -18.27 -13.57 13.14
C LEU A 44 -18.45 -14.67 12.09
N TYR A 45 -18.76 -15.88 12.52
CA TYR A 45 -19.02 -16.98 11.60
C TYR A 45 -20.36 -17.66 11.84
N TYR A 46 -20.89 -18.24 10.76
CA TYR A 46 -22.04 -19.12 10.76
C TYR A 46 -21.71 -20.39 9.98
N ARG A 47 -21.95 -21.55 10.59
CA ARG A 47 -21.77 -22.86 9.99
C ARG A 47 -23.13 -23.56 9.89
N PRO A 48 -23.76 -23.58 8.69
CA PRO A 48 -25.00 -24.32 8.47
C PRO A 48 -24.81 -25.82 8.27
N THR A 49 -23.62 -26.27 7.85
CA THR A 49 -23.36 -27.71 7.59
C THR A 49 -21.98 -28.12 8.10
N ASN A 50 -21.72 -29.41 8.19
CA ASN A 50 -20.39 -29.92 8.57
C ASN A 50 -19.26 -29.51 7.60
N LYS A 51 -19.58 -29.15 6.36
CA LYS A 51 -18.61 -28.83 5.29
C LYS A 51 -18.59 -27.36 4.90
N LEU A 52 -19.64 -26.59 5.15
CA LEU A 52 -19.73 -25.19 4.72
C LEU A 52 -19.82 -24.25 5.92
N ALA A 53 -19.08 -23.15 5.86
CA ALA A 53 -19.19 -22.07 6.83
C ALA A 53 -18.94 -20.72 6.16
N ILE A 54 -19.55 -19.69 6.73
CA ILE A 54 -19.50 -18.32 6.24
C ILE A 54 -18.87 -17.46 7.35
N LYS A 55 -18.00 -16.53 6.97
CA LYS A 55 -17.36 -15.55 7.85
C LYS A 55 -17.63 -14.14 7.37
N VAL A 56 -17.84 -13.24 8.31
CA VAL A 56 -17.84 -11.79 8.11
C VAL A 56 -16.94 -11.18 9.16
N GLY A 57 -15.97 -10.36 8.77
CA GLY A 57 -15.02 -9.82 9.73
C GLY A 57 -14.14 -8.71 9.19
N ALA A 58 -13.27 -8.22 10.06
CA ALA A 58 -12.37 -7.12 9.78
C ALA A 58 -10.95 -7.47 10.24
N GLU A 59 -9.94 -6.95 9.56
CA GLU A 59 -8.54 -6.94 9.98
C GLU A 59 -7.90 -5.61 9.63
N TYR A 60 -6.92 -5.20 10.44
CA TYR A 60 -6.19 -3.96 10.28
C TYR A 60 -4.76 -4.08 10.81
N LEU A 61 -3.84 -3.38 10.16
CA LEU A 61 -2.46 -3.19 10.58
C LEU A 61 -1.96 -1.85 10.07
N SER A 62 -1.19 -1.14 10.89
CA SER A 62 -0.51 0.09 10.51
C SER A 62 0.95 0.01 10.93
N PHE A 63 1.84 0.38 10.02
CA PHE A 63 3.27 0.42 10.25
C PHE A 63 3.88 1.70 9.70
N ASN A 64 4.71 2.34 10.53
CA ASN A 64 5.50 3.51 10.17
C ASN A 64 6.96 3.08 10.00
N LEU A 65 7.52 3.39 8.84
CA LEU A 65 8.90 3.19 8.46
C LEU A 65 9.56 4.58 8.38
N SER A 66 10.38 4.91 9.37
CA SER A 66 11.28 6.06 9.30
C SER A 66 12.60 5.67 8.65
N SER A 67 13.39 6.65 8.20
CA SER A 67 14.70 6.42 7.59
C SER A 67 15.63 5.56 8.48
N ASP A 68 15.71 5.86 9.79
CA ASP A 68 16.49 5.07 10.75
C ASP A 68 16.07 3.60 10.82
N ARG A 69 14.75 3.34 10.72
CA ARG A 69 14.23 1.96 10.74
C ARG A 69 14.57 1.24 9.46
N ILE A 70 14.44 1.91 8.32
CA ILE A 70 14.79 1.35 7.00
C ILE A 70 16.28 1.02 6.97
N GLU A 71 17.15 1.94 7.41
CA GLU A 71 18.59 1.71 7.53
C GLU A 71 18.89 0.48 8.39
N GLY A 72 18.21 0.32 9.53
CA GLY A 72 18.35 -0.86 10.37
C GLY A 72 17.97 -2.20 9.70
N PHE A 73 17.13 -2.17 8.66
CA PHE A 73 16.77 -3.36 7.88
C PHE A 73 17.72 -3.65 6.71
N ILE A 74 18.16 -2.61 6.00
CA ILE A 74 18.94 -2.76 4.76
C ILE A 74 20.46 -2.63 5.00
N GLY A 75 20.87 -2.06 6.14
CA GLY A 75 22.27 -1.82 6.49
C GLY A 75 22.95 -0.68 5.73
N GLU A 76 22.17 0.16 5.05
CA GLU A 76 22.62 1.25 4.18
C GLU A 76 21.71 2.47 4.36
N ASN A 77 22.23 3.67 4.07
CA ASN A 77 21.47 4.90 4.19
C ASN A 77 20.37 4.96 3.11
N PRO A 78 19.07 5.00 3.49
CA PRO A 78 17.95 5.00 2.54
C PRO A 78 17.64 6.39 1.96
N ASN A 79 18.46 7.39 2.25
CA ASN A 79 18.26 8.74 1.77
C ASN A 79 18.47 8.81 0.26
N VAL A 80 17.57 9.51 -0.41
CA VAL A 80 17.66 9.74 -1.86
C VAL A 80 18.44 11.03 -2.09
N ILE A 81 19.51 10.94 -2.87
CA ILE A 81 20.33 12.10 -3.27
C ILE A 81 19.99 12.41 -4.73
N VAL A 82 19.47 13.61 -4.98
CA VAL A 82 19.22 14.15 -6.31
C VAL A 82 20.33 15.14 -6.63
N SER A 83 21.16 14.79 -7.62
CA SER A 83 22.25 15.67 -8.03
C SER A 83 21.72 16.93 -8.68
N ASN A 84 22.21 18.08 -8.23
CA ASN A 84 21.84 19.38 -8.79
C ASN A 84 23.04 19.97 -9.56
N PRO A 85 23.00 20.04 -10.90
CA PRO A 85 24.12 20.57 -11.67
C PRO A 85 24.32 22.09 -11.50
N TYR A 86 23.37 22.79 -10.87
CA TYR A 86 23.40 24.25 -10.66
C TYR A 86 23.69 24.64 -9.20
N GLY A 87 24.01 23.68 -8.33
CA GLY A 87 24.14 23.94 -6.91
C GLY A 87 24.45 22.72 -6.05
N SER A 88 24.04 22.76 -4.79
CA SER A 88 24.15 21.62 -3.88
C SER A 88 23.11 20.54 -4.17
N ASP A 89 23.51 19.29 -3.97
CA ASP A 89 22.62 18.14 -4.08
C ASP A 89 21.45 18.21 -3.07
N ILE A 90 20.30 17.68 -3.49
CA ILE A 90 19.09 17.63 -2.68
C ILE A 90 19.00 16.25 -2.03
N VAL A 91 18.97 16.21 -0.70
CA VAL A 91 18.85 14.96 0.06
C VAL A 91 17.44 14.84 0.62
N PHE A 92 16.79 13.70 0.39
CA PHE A 92 15.47 13.37 0.93
C PHE A 92 15.57 12.19 1.89
N ASN A 93 15.10 12.39 3.12
CA ASN A 93 14.88 11.33 4.10
C ASN A 93 13.59 10.60 3.76
N THR A 94 13.67 9.30 3.50
CA THR A 94 12.51 8.48 3.13
C THR A 94 11.72 8.09 4.39
N GLU A 95 10.45 8.45 4.42
CA GLU A 95 9.45 8.00 5.39
C GLU A 95 8.29 7.29 4.68
N GLY A 96 7.69 6.31 5.34
CA GLY A 96 6.55 5.57 4.81
C GLY A 96 5.55 5.21 5.90
N ASN A 97 4.30 5.56 5.69
CA ASN A 97 3.18 5.09 6.50
C ASN A 97 2.33 4.14 5.66
N PHE A 98 2.22 2.91 6.11
CA PHE A 98 1.41 1.91 5.44
C PHE A 98 0.33 1.42 6.38
N LYS A 99 -0.90 1.50 5.89
CA LYS A 99 -2.10 0.94 6.50
C LYS A 99 -2.58 -0.17 5.59
N THR A 100 -2.87 -1.31 6.19
CA THR A 100 -3.35 -2.48 5.48
C THR A 100 -4.47 -3.15 6.28
N GLY A 101 -5.27 -3.96 5.62
CA GLY A 101 -6.46 -4.53 6.21
C GLY A 101 -7.59 -4.71 5.22
N ALA A 102 -8.67 -5.34 5.69
CA ALA A 102 -9.86 -5.56 4.89
C ALA A 102 -11.11 -5.76 5.75
N LEU A 103 -12.25 -5.31 5.24
CA LEU A 103 -13.57 -5.78 5.66
C LEU A 103 -13.99 -6.92 4.73
N SER A 104 -14.16 -8.14 5.24
CA SER A 104 -14.28 -9.33 4.40
C SER A 104 -15.53 -10.15 4.68
N VAL A 105 -16.09 -10.72 3.62
CA VAL A 105 -17.07 -11.82 3.66
C VAL A 105 -16.49 -13.00 2.91
N ALA A 106 -16.47 -14.18 3.52
CA ALA A 106 -15.88 -15.37 2.92
C ALA A 106 -16.67 -16.64 3.24
N VAL A 107 -16.67 -17.57 2.30
CA VAL A 107 -17.23 -18.92 2.43
C VAL A 107 -16.08 -19.91 2.43
N GLY A 108 -16.05 -20.79 3.42
CA GLY A 108 -15.13 -21.91 3.51
C GLY A 108 -15.83 -23.22 3.21
N TYR A 109 -15.27 -24.01 2.29
CA TYR A 109 -15.65 -25.38 2.02
C TYR A 109 -14.58 -26.33 2.56
N GLN A 110 -14.97 -27.16 3.52
CA GLN A 110 -14.12 -28.07 4.28
C GLN A 110 -14.57 -29.52 4.06
N PRO A 111 -14.16 -30.17 2.94
CA PRO A 111 -14.55 -31.55 2.65
C PRO A 111 -13.90 -32.57 3.59
N PHE A 112 -12.73 -32.24 4.15
CA PHE A 112 -11.97 -33.07 5.10
C PHE A 112 -11.71 -32.30 6.40
N LYS A 113 -11.45 -33.01 7.51
CA LYS A 113 -11.27 -32.38 8.83
C LYS A 113 -10.10 -31.40 8.93
N LEU A 114 -9.04 -31.56 8.14
CA LEU A 114 -7.82 -30.76 8.24
C LEU A 114 -7.59 -29.86 7.02
N PHE A 115 -8.45 -29.89 6.01
CA PHE A 115 -8.23 -29.17 4.76
C PHE A 115 -9.49 -28.44 4.34
N TYR A 116 -9.35 -27.18 3.96
CA TYR A 116 -10.45 -26.39 3.43
C TYR A 116 -9.98 -25.43 2.34
N VAL A 117 -10.93 -25.01 1.52
CA VAL A 117 -10.77 -23.94 0.52
C VAL A 117 -11.69 -22.80 0.90
N THR A 118 -11.20 -21.58 0.77
CA THR A 118 -11.93 -20.35 1.06
C THR A 118 -12.11 -19.54 -0.23
N ALA A 119 -13.28 -18.97 -0.43
CA ALA A 119 -13.54 -17.97 -1.46
C ALA A 119 -14.36 -16.83 -0.86
N GLY A 120 -14.08 -15.58 -1.23
CA GLY A 120 -14.75 -14.44 -0.64
C GLY A 120 -14.49 -13.12 -1.37
N LEU A 121 -14.96 -12.05 -0.76
CA LEU A 121 -14.74 -10.67 -1.17
C LEU A 121 -14.23 -9.88 0.04
N GLY A 122 -13.26 -9.00 -0.17
CA GLY A 122 -12.82 -8.01 0.79
C GLY A 122 -13.10 -6.61 0.27
N LYS A 123 -13.37 -5.65 1.15
CA LYS A 123 -13.16 -4.23 0.89
C LYS A 123 -11.78 -3.87 1.43
N SER A 124 -10.88 -3.46 0.56
CA SER A 124 -9.51 -3.07 0.95
C SER A 124 -9.55 -1.87 1.87
N LEU A 125 -8.75 -1.91 2.93
CA LEU A 125 -8.43 -0.76 3.79
C LEU A 125 -6.98 -0.29 3.56
N PHE A 126 -6.37 -0.73 2.46
CA PHE A 126 -5.01 -0.36 2.10
C PHE A 126 -4.92 1.15 1.85
N SER A 127 -3.88 1.77 2.40
CA SER A 127 -3.49 3.16 2.21
C SER A 127 -2.00 3.25 2.48
N SER A 128 -1.29 3.99 1.63
CA SER A 128 0.16 4.10 1.68
C SER A 128 0.54 5.53 1.37
N ASP A 129 1.28 6.15 2.27
CA ASP A 129 1.84 7.48 2.11
C ASP A 129 3.36 7.32 2.20
N ILE A 130 4.08 7.46 1.07
CA ILE A 130 5.54 7.44 1.03
C ILE A 130 6.01 8.87 0.78
N THR A 131 6.80 9.42 1.69
CA THR A 131 7.23 10.82 1.64
C THR A 131 8.74 10.93 1.76
N GLY A 132 9.37 11.65 0.83
CA GLY A 132 10.72 12.14 0.95
C GLY A 132 10.72 13.52 1.59
N ILE A 133 11.27 13.64 2.80
CA ILE A 133 11.40 14.91 3.51
C ILE A 133 12.78 15.50 3.23
N THR A 134 12.82 16.73 2.77
CA THR A 134 14.09 17.39 2.43
C THR A 134 14.96 17.60 3.67
N ALA A 135 16.21 17.15 3.58
CA ALA A 135 17.18 17.20 4.67
C ALA A 135 18.23 18.31 4.49
N THR A 136 18.41 18.82 3.26
CA THR A 136 19.43 19.82 2.91
C THR A 136 18.82 21.04 2.24
N ASP A 137 19.43 22.19 2.45
CA ASP A 137 19.12 23.40 1.68
C ASP A 137 19.63 23.27 0.24
N ILE A 138 19.00 23.97 -0.71
CA ILE A 138 19.50 24.10 -2.08
C ILE A 138 20.29 25.40 -2.17
N MET A 139 21.61 25.29 -2.24
CA MET A 139 22.52 26.43 -2.42
C MET A 139 22.88 26.54 -3.90
N PHE A 140 22.65 27.69 -4.51
CA PHE A 140 23.03 27.98 -5.90
C PHE A 140 24.41 28.61 -5.98
N GLU A 141 24.97 28.66 -7.19
CA GLU A 141 26.20 29.41 -7.43
C GLU A 141 26.02 30.89 -7.05
N GLY A 142 27.03 31.43 -6.36
CA GLY A 142 26.97 32.82 -5.93
C GLY A 142 27.12 33.81 -7.08
N LYS A 143 26.40 34.92 -6.99
CA LYS A 143 26.44 36.03 -7.94
C LYS A 143 27.07 37.26 -7.27
N ASP A 144 28.02 37.87 -7.95
CA ASP A 144 28.58 39.16 -7.52
C ASP A 144 27.65 40.28 -7.95
N VAL A 145 26.95 40.88 -6.98
CA VAL A 145 26.02 41.97 -7.22
C VAL A 145 26.72 43.29 -6.89
N PRO A 146 26.83 44.24 -7.84
CA PRO A 146 27.44 45.54 -7.58
C PRO A 146 26.85 46.18 -6.32
N THR A 147 27.70 46.82 -5.51
CA THR A 147 27.33 47.49 -4.24
C THR A 147 26.85 46.59 -3.08
N ILE A 148 26.56 45.31 -3.33
CA ILE A 148 26.19 44.33 -2.30
C ILE A 148 27.32 43.33 -2.04
N GLY A 149 28.05 42.96 -3.10
CA GLY A 149 29.08 41.92 -3.09
C GLY A 149 28.50 40.55 -3.44
N MET A 150 29.22 39.49 -3.04
CA MET A 150 28.85 38.11 -3.33
C MET A 150 27.58 37.71 -2.58
N VAL A 151 26.56 37.30 -3.33
CA VAL A 151 25.28 36.79 -2.83
C VAL A 151 25.16 35.33 -3.23
N ASN A 152 24.83 34.45 -2.28
CA ASN A 152 24.59 33.03 -2.54
C ASN A 152 23.10 32.73 -2.37
N PRO A 153 22.34 32.57 -3.46
CA PRO A 153 20.93 32.26 -3.37
C PRO A 153 20.71 30.90 -2.72
N ILE A 154 19.69 30.81 -1.89
CA ILE A 154 19.35 29.60 -1.14
C ILE A 154 17.85 29.37 -1.15
N ILE A 155 17.43 28.11 -1.31
CA ILE A 155 16.09 27.67 -0.92
C ILE A 155 16.27 26.83 0.34
N TYR A 156 15.67 27.28 1.45
CA TYR A 156 15.74 26.57 2.71
C TYR A 156 14.96 25.26 2.65
N LYS A 157 15.49 24.21 3.27
CA LYS A 157 14.88 22.87 3.29
C LYS A 157 13.44 22.85 3.76
N ASP A 158 13.09 23.73 4.69
CA ASP A 158 11.75 23.83 5.27
C ASP A 158 10.74 24.46 4.28
N ASP A 159 11.23 25.21 3.28
CA ASP A 159 10.42 25.85 2.24
C ASP A 159 10.27 24.98 0.98
N ILE A 160 11.05 23.90 0.83
CA ILE A 160 11.03 23.00 -0.34
C ILE A 160 9.76 22.14 -0.34
N GLY A 161 9.34 21.68 0.84
CA GLY A 161 8.24 20.74 1.00
C GLY A 161 8.60 19.28 0.68
N PRO A 162 7.66 18.35 0.86
CA PRO A 162 7.92 16.93 0.67
C PRO A 162 7.76 16.51 -0.80
N PHE A 163 8.54 15.51 -1.18
CA PHE A 163 8.26 14.68 -2.35
C PHE A 163 7.33 13.54 -1.92
N VAL A 164 6.23 13.29 -2.63
CA VAL A 164 5.23 12.29 -2.23
C VAL A 164 5.07 11.24 -3.32
N ILE A 165 5.08 9.97 -2.93
CA ILE A 165 4.67 8.84 -3.78
C ILE A 165 3.44 8.20 -3.14
N ASP A 166 2.33 8.23 -3.89
CA ASP A 166 1.08 7.60 -3.52
C ASP A 166 0.89 6.29 -4.29
N ILE A 167 0.33 5.29 -3.62
CA ILE A 167 -0.03 4.01 -4.23
C ILE A 167 -1.55 3.96 -4.38
N ASP A 168 -2.04 4.18 -5.59
CA ASP A 168 -3.45 4.00 -5.91
C ASP A 168 -3.75 2.55 -6.35
N TYR A 169 -4.94 2.08 -6.02
CA TYR A 169 -5.45 0.79 -6.44
C TYR A 169 -6.87 0.92 -6.95
N LYS A 170 -7.10 0.43 -8.16
CA LYS A 170 -8.34 0.66 -8.90
C LYS A 170 -9.59 0.06 -8.26
N ASN A 171 -9.44 -0.97 -7.41
CA ASN A 171 -10.56 -1.75 -6.89
C ASN A 171 -10.69 -1.65 -5.38
N SER A 172 -11.75 -0.99 -4.90
CA SER A 172 -12.09 -1.02 -3.47
C SER A 172 -12.57 -2.41 -3.01
N ILE A 173 -13.21 -3.18 -3.91
CA ILE A 173 -13.69 -4.55 -3.64
C ILE A 173 -12.76 -5.55 -4.33
N ILE A 174 -12.15 -6.43 -3.53
CA ILE A 174 -11.08 -7.34 -3.92
C ILE A 174 -11.51 -8.80 -3.70
N PRO A 175 -11.65 -9.62 -4.77
CA PRO A 175 -11.92 -11.04 -4.63
C PRO A 175 -10.82 -11.77 -3.87
N TYR A 176 -11.18 -12.78 -3.09
CA TYR A 176 -10.26 -13.57 -2.28
C TYR A 176 -10.42 -15.06 -2.57
N VAL A 177 -9.29 -15.76 -2.67
CA VAL A 177 -9.24 -17.22 -2.66
C VAL A 177 -8.14 -17.68 -1.73
N GLY A 178 -8.36 -18.79 -1.04
CA GLY A 178 -7.37 -19.34 -0.12
C GLY A 178 -7.51 -20.83 0.06
N ILE A 179 -6.43 -21.44 0.53
CA ILE A 179 -6.35 -22.85 0.89
C ILE A 179 -5.81 -22.89 2.32
N GLY A 180 -6.43 -23.68 3.18
CA GLY A 180 -6.02 -23.77 4.57
C GLY A 180 -5.95 -25.17 5.14
N LEU A 181 -5.11 -25.27 6.16
CA LEU A 181 -4.91 -26.43 6.99
C LEU A 181 -5.51 -26.20 8.38
N GLY A 182 -6.08 -27.24 8.98
CA GLY A 182 -6.84 -27.15 10.23
C GLY A 182 -8.34 -27.04 9.96
N SER A 183 -9.03 -26.22 10.76
CA SER A 183 -10.47 -26.06 10.61
C SER A 183 -10.85 -24.61 10.41
N PHE A 184 -11.54 -24.32 9.30
CA PHE A 184 -11.94 -22.98 8.91
C PHE A 184 -12.68 -22.25 10.04
N VAL A 185 -13.58 -22.97 10.74
CA VAL A 185 -14.23 -22.60 12.01
C VAL A 185 -14.45 -23.86 12.86
N PRO A 186 -14.67 -23.79 14.18
CA PRO A 186 -14.77 -24.96 15.06
C PRO A 186 -15.82 -26.00 14.64
N GLN A 187 -15.42 -27.25 14.37
CA GLN A 187 -16.30 -28.37 14.00
C GLN A 187 -16.62 -29.22 15.24
N ASN A 188 -17.81 -29.03 15.84
CA ASN A 188 -18.28 -29.80 17.02
C ASN A 188 -17.31 -29.73 18.22
N LYS A 189 -16.42 -28.73 18.24
CA LYS A 189 -15.46 -28.42 19.31
C LYS A 189 -15.66 -26.98 19.72
N ARG A 190 -15.23 -26.64 20.94
CA ARG A 190 -15.29 -25.26 21.44
C ARG A 190 -14.23 -24.36 20.80
N VAL A 191 -13.09 -24.92 20.40
CA VAL A 191 -11.94 -24.18 19.85
C VAL A 191 -11.42 -24.85 18.58
N SER A 192 -10.94 -24.06 17.62
CA SER A 192 -10.19 -24.54 16.46
C SER A 192 -9.00 -23.65 16.11
N PHE A 193 -8.06 -24.23 15.37
CA PHE A 193 -6.91 -23.53 14.81
C PHE A 193 -6.91 -23.74 13.29
N ALA A 194 -6.46 -22.72 12.57
CA ALA A 194 -6.25 -22.79 11.14
C ALA A 194 -5.05 -21.96 10.69
N LEU A 195 -4.39 -22.45 9.65
CA LEU A 195 -3.39 -21.74 8.86
C LEU A 195 -3.90 -21.68 7.42
N GLU A 196 -3.98 -20.50 6.84
CA GLU A 196 -4.49 -20.25 5.48
C GLU A 196 -3.44 -19.50 4.67
N LEU A 197 -3.17 -19.98 3.47
CA LEU A 197 -2.48 -19.24 2.42
C LEU A 197 -3.52 -18.86 1.38
N GLY A 198 -3.64 -17.57 1.09
CA GLY A 198 -4.55 -17.07 0.09
C GLY A 198 -4.00 -15.88 -0.66
N ALA A 199 -4.84 -15.32 -1.53
CA ALA A 199 -4.51 -14.12 -2.27
C ALA A 199 -5.76 -13.31 -2.53
N TYR A 200 -5.63 -11.99 -2.41
CA TYR A 200 -6.60 -11.04 -2.91
C TYR A 200 -6.26 -10.67 -4.36
N TYR A 201 -7.25 -10.64 -5.24
CA TYR A 201 -7.13 -10.00 -6.54
C TYR A 201 -7.38 -8.49 -6.37
N VAL A 202 -6.30 -7.74 -6.29
CA VAL A 202 -6.29 -6.29 -6.05
C VAL A 202 -6.40 -5.49 -7.36
N GLY A 203 -6.05 -6.12 -8.48
CA GLY A 203 -5.94 -5.43 -9.77
C GLY A 203 -4.59 -4.75 -9.94
N SER A 204 -4.51 -3.76 -10.82
CA SER A 204 -3.27 -3.00 -10.99
C SER A 204 -3.13 -1.96 -9.89
N PHE A 205 -1.92 -1.86 -9.36
CA PHE A 205 -1.47 -0.71 -8.58
C PHE A 205 -0.92 0.35 -9.53
N THR A 206 -1.11 1.60 -9.18
CA THR A 206 -0.52 2.73 -9.91
C THR A 206 0.17 3.61 -8.88
N LEU A 207 1.46 3.79 -9.07
CA LEU A 207 2.24 4.79 -8.37
C LEU A 207 2.01 6.14 -9.03
N MET A 208 1.71 7.13 -8.21
CA MET A 208 1.64 8.53 -8.58
C MET A 208 2.70 9.27 -7.77
N HIS A 209 3.40 10.21 -8.39
CA HIS A 209 4.33 11.08 -7.69
C HIS A 209 3.82 12.52 -7.68
N THR A 210 4.14 13.23 -6.61
CA THR A 210 3.92 14.67 -6.47
C THR A 210 5.26 15.30 -6.11
N MET A 211 5.72 16.21 -6.96
CA MET A 211 6.96 16.95 -6.74
C MET A 211 6.81 17.99 -5.61
N PRO A 212 7.89 18.31 -4.89
CA PRO A 212 7.87 19.38 -3.90
C PRO A 212 7.55 20.72 -4.57
N THR A 213 6.51 21.40 -4.09
CA THR A 213 6.07 22.68 -4.68
C THR A 213 7.04 23.83 -4.39
N GLY A 214 7.92 23.66 -3.40
CA GLY A 214 8.84 24.69 -2.95
C GLY A 214 10.12 24.83 -3.76
N ILE A 215 10.37 23.93 -4.71
CA ILE A 215 11.46 24.07 -5.70
C ILE A 215 10.97 25.05 -6.78
N ASN A 216 10.96 26.34 -6.44
CA ASN A 216 10.49 27.40 -7.32
C ASN A 216 11.23 28.72 -7.06
N ALA A 217 11.16 29.64 -8.02
CA ALA A 217 11.85 30.93 -7.95
C ALA A 217 11.36 31.83 -6.80
N ALA A 218 10.11 31.71 -6.37
CA ALA A 218 9.54 32.53 -5.30
C ALA A 218 10.12 32.19 -3.90
N ASN A 219 10.62 30.96 -3.73
CA ASN A 219 11.23 30.50 -2.48
C ASN A 219 12.74 30.73 -2.42
N ILE A 220 13.32 31.38 -3.43
CA ILE A 220 14.75 31.72 -3.42
C ILE A 220 14.98 32.93 -2.52
N ASP A 221 15.65 32.71 -1.40
CA ASP A 221 16.22 33.78 -0.59
C ASP A 221 17.51 34.27 -1.25
N ASN A 222 17.50 35.54 -1.67
CA ASN A 222 18.63 36.22 -2.29
C ASN A 222 19.36 37.12 -1.29
N GLY A 223 19.02 37.05 0.00
CA GLY A 223 19.56 37.88 1.05
C GLY A 223 18.85 39.23 1.20
N PRO A 224 19.03 39.89 2.36
CA PRO A 224 18.19 41.00 2.81
C PRO A 224 18.36 42.31 2.02
N ASN A 225 19.47 42.46 1.28
CA ASN A 225 19.81 43.70 0.58
C ASN A 225 19.54 43.65 -0.93
N VAL A 226 19.06 42.52 -1.46
CA VAL A 226 18.78 42.34 -2.89
C VAL A 226 17.38 42.88 -3.22
N THR A 227 17.34 43.95 -4.02
CA THR A 227 16.10 44.56 -4.53
C THR A 227 15.54 43.80 -5.73
N GLN A 228 14.31 44.10 -6.15
CA GLN A 228 13.74 43.48 -7.35
C GLN A 228 14.55 43.80 -8.62
N GLU A 229 15.08 45.02 -8.75
CA GLU A 229 15.93 45.40 -9.89
C GLU A 229 17.21 44.54 -9.95
N HIS A 230 17.82 44.23 -8.79
CA HIS A 230 18.95 43.30 -8.76
C HIS A 230 18.54 41.88 -9.17
N LYS A 231 17.34 41.40 -8.76
CA LYS A 231 16.81 40.09 -9.17
C LYS A 231 16.69 39.99 -10.70
N ASP A 232 16.06 40.99 -11.31
CA ASP A 232 15.83 41.03 -12.75
C ASP A 232 17.15 41.14 -13.55
N MET A 233 18.18 41.77 -12.98
CA MET A 233 19.47 41.96 -13.68
C MET A 233 20.46 40.81 -13.49
N PHE A 234 20.47 40.15 -12.34
CA PHE A 234 21.56 39.23 -11.95
C PHE A 234 21.09 37.81 -11.61
N PHE A 235 19.80 37.59 -11.37
CA PHE A 235 19.25 36.31 -10.89
C PHE A 235 18.25 35.67 -11.86
N ASP A 236 17.96 36.28 -13.01
CA ASP A 236 17.10 35.71 -14.05
C ASP A 236 17.54 34.33 -14.52
N GLU A 237 18.87 34.10 -14.63
CA GLU A 237 19.43 32.79 -14.96
C GLU A 237 19.09 31.74 -13.89
N ILE A 238 19.18 32.11 -12.62
CA ILE A 238 18.92 31.20 -11.49
C ILE A 238 17.42 30.84 -11.44
N ASN A 239 16.54 31.80 -11.72
CA ASN A 239 15.10 31.53 -11.84
C ASN A 239 14.80 30.52 -12.95
N ALA A 240 15.49 30.64 -14.10
CA ALA A 240 15.39 29.69 -15.20
C ALA A 240 15.98 28.31 -14.84
N GLU A 241 17.11 28.29 -14.13
CA GLU A 241 17.77 27.06 -13.65
C GLU A 241 16.89 26.28 -12.68
N VAL A 242 16.24 26.93 -11.71
CA VAL A 242 15.30 26.28 -10.77
C VAL A 242 14.13 25.65 -11.51
N THR A 243 13.56 26.38 -12.48
CA THR A 243 12.46 25.85 -13.30
C THR A 243 12.91 24.64 -14.12
N LYS A 244 14.13 24.71 -14.68
CA LYS A 244 14.70 23.60 -15.45
C LYS A 244 15.01 22.39 -14.58
N LEU A 245 15.60 22.59 -13.41
CA LEU A 245 15.86 21.57 -12.41
C LEU A 245 14.56 20.85 -12.02
N TYR A 246 13.51 21.59 -11.69
CA TYR A 246 12.20 21.02 -11.36
C TYR A 246 11.69 20.12 -12.50
N ASN A 247 11.69 20.62 -13.73
CA ASN A 247 11.18 19.88 -14.89
C ASN A 247 12.03 18.66 -15.25
N ASP A 248 13.36 18.75 -15.11
CA ASP A 248 14.26 17.63 -15.39
C ASP A 248 14.09 16.52 -14.35
N VAL A 249 14.03 16.87 -13.06
CA VAL A 249 13.78 15.89 -11.99
C VAL A 249 12.38 15.28 -12.13
N ASP A 250 11.34 16.08 -12.36
CA ASP A 250 9.97 15.59 -12.55
C ASP A 250 9.86 14.61 -13.73
N ARG A 251 10.53 14.93 -14.85
CA ARG A 251 10.59 14.06 -16.02
C ARG A 251 11.32 12.74 -15.72
N GLU A 252 12.47 12.79 -15.07
CA GLU A 252 13.24 11.59 -14.74
C GLU A 252 12.51 10.70 -13.74
N VAL A 253 11.94 11.29 -12.69
CA VAL A 253 11.07 10.58 -11.74
C VAL A 253 9.89 9.97 -12.47
N GLY A 254 9.21 10.71 -13.35
CA GLY A 254 8.10 10.21 -14.15
C GLY A 254 8.47 8.98 -14.98
N VAL A 255 9.61 8.99 -15.65
CA VAL A 255 10.10 7.83 -16.43
C VAL A 255 10.33 6.61 -15.53
N VAL A 256 10.91 6.81 -14.34
CA VAL A 256 11.15 5.74 -13.37
C VAL A 256 9.83 5.20 -12.82
N ILE A 257 8.89 6.08 -12.46
CA ILE A 257 7.55 5.71 -11.97
C ILE A 257 6.79 4.94 -13.05
N ASP A 258 6.87 5.34 -14.31
CA ASP A 258 6.25 4.63 -15.43
C ASP A 258 6.87 3.23 -15.63
N ASP A 259 8.19 3.09 -15.56
CA ASP A 259 8.85 1.79 -15.62
C ASP A 259 8.44 0.88 -14.46
N ILE A 260 8.34 1.42 -13.24
CA ILE A 260 7.86 0.67 -12.08
C ILE A 260 6.39 0.27 -12.27
N ASN A 261 5.53 1.19 -12.71
CA ASN A 261 4.12 0.91 -13.00
C ASN A 261 3.95 -0.21 -14.03
N ASN A 262 4.71 -0.18 -15.12
CA ASN A 262 4.75 -1.24 -16.12
C ASN A 262 5.18 -2.59 -15.51
N LYS A 263 6.17 -2.58 -14.62
CA LYS A 263 6.59 -3.78 -13.87
C LYS A 263 5.53 -4.25 -12.86
N LEU A 264 4.75 -3.34 -12.29
CA LEU A 264 3.69 -3.65 -11.32
C LEU A 264 2.43 -4.23 -11.98
N GLU A 265 2.19 -3.99 -13.27
CA GLU A 265 1.00 -4.51 -13.98
C GLU A 265 0.83 -6.04 -13.88
N ARG A 266 1.94 -6.78 -13.77
CA ARG A 266 1.93 -8.25 -13.61
C ARG A 266 1.51 -8.70 -12.20
N TYR A 267 1.59 -7.83 -11.20
CA TYR A 267 1.33 -8.13 -9.79
C TYR A 267 -0.09 -7.77 -9.40
N LYS A 268 -1.06 -8.52 -9.92
CA LYS A 268 -2.49 -8.30 -9.64
C LYS A 268 -3.02 -9.03 -8.41
N PHE A 269 -2.16 -9.85 -7.80
CA PHE A 269 -2.50 -10.70 -6.66
C PHE A 269 -1.64 -10.31 -5.46
N TYR A 270 -2.31 -9.99 -4.35
CA TYR A 270 -1.70 -9.72 -3.06
C TYR A 270 -1.77 -10.99 -2.19
N PRO A 271 -0.66 -11.71 -1.98
CA PRO A 271 -0.66 -12.94 -1.19
C PRO A 271 -0.84 -12.64 0.30
N VAL A 272 -1.58 -13.51 0.98
CA VAL A 272 -1.87 -13.40 2.41
C VAL A 272 -1.62 -14.72 3.10
N LEU A 273 -0.82 -14.68 4.16
CA LEU A 273 -0.71 -15.76 5.12
C LEU A 273 -1.52 -15.40 6.35
N LYS A 274 -2.37 -16.31 6.83
CA LYS A 274 -3.31 -16.06 7.93
C LYS A 274 -3.31 -17.21 8.91
N LEU A 275 -3.19 -16.88 10.19
CA LEU A 275 -3.45 -17.74 11.33
C LEU A 275 -4.80 -17.38 11.93
N THR A 276 -5.57 -18.38 12.36
CA THR A 276 -6.90 -18.15 12.94
C THR A 276 -7.15 -19.07 14.11
N ILE A 277 -7.74 -18.51 15.17
CA ILE A 277 -8.27 -19.25 16.31
C ILE A 277 -9.77 -19.00 16.36
N GLY A 278 -10.57 -20.05 16.25
CA GLY A 278 -12.03 -19.99 16.29
C GLY A 278 -12.59 -20.46 17.62
N PHE A 279 -13.70 -19.86 18.04
CA PHE A 279 -14.42 -20.15 19.28
C PHE A 279 -15.91 -20.35 18.99
N ASN A 280 -16.44 -21.49 19.39
CA ASN A 280 -17.86 -21.79 19.26
C ASN A 280 -18.65 -21.16 20.40
N ALA A 281 -19.62 -20.29 20.06
CA ALA A 281 -20.46 -19.63 21.05
C ALA A 281 -21.77 -20.40 21.24
N PHE A 282 -22.46 -20.76 20.15
CA PHE A 282 -23.76 -21.40 20.16
C PHE A 282 -23.81 -22.56 19.18
N SER A 283 -24.48 -23.65 19.57
CA SER A 283 -24.81 -24.77 18.71
C SER A 283 -26.28 -25.12 18.88
N PHE A 284 -27.04 -25.20 17.79
CA PHE A 284 -28.48 -25.44 17.81
C PHE A 284 -28.95 -26.26 16.61
#